data_AF-A0A7C2TF87-F1
#
_entry.id   AF-A0A7C2TF87-F1
#
_cell.length_a   1.000
_cell.length_b   1.000
_cell.length_c   1.000
_cell.angle_alpha   90.00
_cell.angle_beta   90.00
_cell.angle_gamma   90.00
#
_symmetry.space_group_name_H-M   'P 1'
#
loop_
_entity.id
_entity.type
_entity.pdbx_description
1 polymer ?
#
loop_
_entity_poly.entity_id
_entity_poly.type
_entity_poly.pdbx_seq_one_letter_code
_entity_poly.pdbx_strand_id
1 'polypeptide(L)'
;MNPKDTPYSLSALRALALHTQGLTTPLGTDEPPAEEAIFEIVKRLGSIQIDTLQMVQRSHYLVLWSRLGKYFPAEFDRLAYNPAQRRIFEGWQHAACYIPLDEHRYQRPLMRRLRAQPGEHFRHWLAEPGNEAVFHAVLDRIRSEGALRAADFEYNGPKRGSWWDWKPAKTALEHHFAIGDLMISERVNFQRVYDLTERVLPAWVDTCEPTTEERDRRWIDDAARSLGVCEPL
;
A
#
# COMPACT_ATOMS: atom_id res chain seq x y z
N MET A 1 -2.56 -7.04 -28.10
CA MET A 1 -2.88 -6.38 -29.39
C MET A 1 -1.55 -6.03 -30.09
N ASN A 2 -1.42 -6.07 -31.43
CA ASN A 2 -0.16 -5.60 -32.04
C ASN A 2 -0.07 -4.07 -31.82
N PRO A 3 1.03 -3.49 -31.33
CA PRO A 3 1.16 -2.04 -31.14
C PRO A 3 0.91 -1.22 -32.42
N LYS A 4 0.81 -1.88 -33.58
CA LYS A 4 0.48 -1.31 -34.89
C LYS A 4 -1.03 -1.16 -35.17
N ASP A 5 -1.92 -1.70 -34.33
CA ASP A 5 -3.37 -1.73 -34.58
C ASP A 5 -4.15 -0.60 -33.86
N THR A 6 -3.45 0.29 -33.14
CA THR A 6 -4.08 1.45 -32.48
C THR A 6 -4.20 2.62 -33.46
N PRO A 7 -5.34 3.35 -33.49
CA PRO A 7 -5.49 4.53 -34.35
C PRO A 7 -4.63 5.72 -33.89
N TYR A 8 -3.96 5.62 -32.74
CA TYR A 8 -3.14 6.68 -32.16
C TYR A 8 -1.64 6.42 -32.36
N SER A 9 -0.88 7.49 -32.64
CA SER A 9 0.58 7.38 -32.74
C SER A 9 1.21 7.07 -31.38
N LEU A 10 2.39 6.43 -31.39
CA LEU A 10 3.16 6.18 -30.17
C LEU A 10 3.50 7.46 -29.40
N SER A 11 3.74 8.57 -30.09
CA SER A 11 3.98 9.87 -29.46
C SER A 11 2.75 10.40 -28.73
N ALA A 12 1.55 10.24 -29.31
CA ALA A 12 0.29 10.63 -28.66
C ALA A 12 0.03 9.78 -27.41
N LEU A 13 0.22 8.46 -27.49
CA LEU A 13 0.05 7.57 -26.34
C LEU A 13 1.04 7.86 -25.21
N ARG A 14 2.31 8.16 -25.54
CA ARG A 14 3.30 8.59 -24.54
C ARG A 14 2.93 9.93 -23.90
N ALA A 15 2.51 10.91 -24.70
CA ALA A 15 2.10 12.21 -24.17
C ALA A 15 0.89 12.08 -23.25
N LEU A 16 -0.08 11.23 -23.61
CA LEU A 16 -1.22 10.91 -22.76
C LEU A 16 -0.78 10.25 -21.45
N ALA A 17 0.05 9.20 -21.51
CA ALA A 17 0.54 8.51 -20.31
C ALA A 17 1.35 9.44 -19.37
N LEU A 18 2.20 10.31 -19.92
CA LEU A 18 2.91 11.32 -19.14
C LEU A 18 1.93 12.34 -18.54
N HIS A 19 0.92 12.75 -19.29
CA HIS A 19 -0.08 13.69 -18.81
C HIS A 19 -0.91 13.07 -17.69
N THR A 20 -1.47 11.88 -17.84
CA THR A 20 -2.28 11.22 -16.80
C THR A 20 -1.48 10.99 -15.52
N GLN A 21 -0.19 10.71 -15.63
CA GLN A 21 0.70 10.58 -14.48
C GLN A 21 1.16 11.91 -13.86
N GLY A 22 0.75 13.05 -14.40
CA GLY A 22 1.11 14.38 -13.87
C GLY A 22 2.54 14.82 -14.18
N LEU A 23 3.16 14.27 -15.22
CA LEU A 23 4.56 14.54 -15.60
C LEU A 23 4.70 15.59 -16.72
N THR A 24 3.60 16.12 -17.25
CA THR A 24 3.61 17.19 -18.27
C THR A 24 3.34 18.58 -17.70
N THR A 25 3.06 18.69 -16.40
CA THR A 25 2.91 19.99 -15.73
C THR A 25 4.28 20.45 -15.27
N PRO A 26 4.70 21.70 -15.54
CA PRO A 26 5.92 22.24 -14.96
C PRO A 26 5.91 22.06 -13.44
N LEU A 27 7.06 21.75 -12.86
CA LEU A 27 7.20 21.73 -11.40
C LEU A 27 6.78 23.10 -10.87
N GLY A 28 6.05 23.09 -9.75
CA GLY A 28 5.45 24.30 -9.17
C GLY A 28 6.47 25.39 -8.85
N THR A 29 5.95 26.56 -8.47
CA THR A 29 6.72 27.69 -7.93
C THR A 29 7.61 27.27 -6.75
N ASP A 30 8.54 28.12 -6.31
CA ASP A 30 9.41 27.85 -5.16
C ASP A 30 8.66 27.61 -3.83
N GLU A 31 7.39 27.99 -3.77
CA GLU A 31 6.50 27.75 -2.64
C GLU A 31 6.04 26.28 -2.59
N PRO A 32 6.22 25.61 -1.43
CA PRO A 32 5.75 24.24 -1.24
C PRO A 32 4.23 24.12 -1.44
N PRO A 33 3.75 23.07 -2.13
CA PRO A 33 2.32 22.87 -2.34
C PRO A 33 1.61 22.56 -1.02
N ALA A 34 0.32 22.87 -0.97
CA ALA A 34 -0.54 22.48 0.15
C ALA A 34 -0.69 20.95 0.25
N GLU A 35 -1.02 20.45 1.44
CA GLU A 35 -1.26 19.03 1.73
C GLU A 35 -2.28 18.40 0.75
N GLU A 36 -3.32 19.15 0.35
CA GLU A 36 -4.32 18.68 -0.61
C GLU A 36 -3.70 18.33 -1.98
N ALA A 37 -2.77 19.13 -2.48
CA ALA A 37 -2.12 18.86 -3.76
C ALA A 37 -1.27 17.59 -3.72
N ILE A 38 -0.67 17.27 -2.55
CA ILE A 38 0.02 15.99 -2.35
C ILE A 38 -0.98 14.84 -2.45
N PHE A 39 -2.11 14.94 -1.75
CA PHE A 39 -3.13 13.90 -1.78
C PHE A 39 -3.73 13.70 -3.18
N GLU A 40 -4.01 14.78 -3.91
CA GLU A 40 -4.52 14.72 -5.28
C GLU A 40 -3.55 14.02 -6.24
N ILE A 41 -2.23 14.16 -6.05
CA ILE A 41 -1.25 13.36 -6.81
C ILE A 41 -1.34 11.87 -6.44
N VAL A 42 -1.50 11.54 -5.16
CA VAL A 42 -1.66 10.14 -4.73
C VAL A 42 -2.94 9.53 -5.33
N LYS A 43 -4.06 10.27 -5.32
CA LYS A 43 -5.31 9.84 -5.98
C LYS A 43 -5.13 9.67 -7.48
N ARG A 44 -4.49 10.63 -8.14
CA ARG A 44 -4.24 10.61 -9.59
C ARG A 44 -3.42 9.41 -10.04
N LEU A 45 -2.48 8.95 -9.21
CA LEU A 45 -1.68 7.77 -9.49
C LEU A 45 -2.35 6.46 -9.09
N GLY A 46 -3.39 6.52 -8.24
CA GLY A 46 -4.08 5.36 -7.66
C GLY A 46 -3.26 4.58 -6.63
N SER A 47 -1.95 4.46 -6.82
CA SER A 47 -1.03 3.89 -5.83
C SER A 47 0.41 4.36 -6.06
N ILE A 48 1.21 4.42 -5.00
CA ILE A 48 2.65 4.72 -5.09
C ILE A 48 3.43 3.59 -4.43
N GLN A 49 4.29 2.92 -5.20
CA GLN A 49 5.09 1.81 -4.70
C GLN A 49 6.06 2.25 -3.59
N ILE A 50 6.11 1.43 -2.54
CA ILE A 50 7.03 1.54 -1.41
C ILE A 50 8.27 0.72 -1.73
N ASP A 51 9.42 1.39 -1.87
CA ASP A 51 10.72 0.74 -2.04
C ASP A 51 11.60 0.90 -0.79
N THR A 52 12.42 -0.13 -0.54
CA THR A 52 13.38 -0.20 0.55
C THR A 52 14.71 0.50 0.27
N LEU A 53 15.06 0.70 -1.02
CA LEU A 53 16.29 1.38 -1.40
C LEU A 53 16.19 2.89 -1.14
N GLN A 54 17.26 3.47 -0.59
CA GLN A 54 17.29 4.88 -0.14
C GLN A 54 18.61 5.59 -0.47
N MET A 55 19.30 5.22 -1.55
CA MET A 55 20.61 5.79 -1.91
C MET A 55 20.60 7.31 -2.07
N VAL A 56 19.50 7.87 -2.58
CA VAL A 56 19.26 9.32 -2.68
C VAL A 56 18.12 9.68 -1.75
N GLN A 57 16.96 9.07 -2.01
CA GLN A 57 15.77 9.10 -1.19
C GLN A 57 14.91 7.89 -1.61
N ARG A 58 13.93 7.49 -0.79
CA ARG A 58 13.00 6.41 -1.15
C ARG A 58 12.11 6.78 -2.33
N SER A 59 11.70 5.76 -3.08
CA SER A 59 10.95 5.87 -4.34
C SER A 59 9.72 6.78 -4.25
N HIS A 60 8.85 6.58 -3.25
CA HIS A 60 7.59 7.30 -3.11
C HIS A 60 7.80 8.81 -2.93
N TYR A 61 8.85 9.21 -2.22
CA TYR A 61 9.14 10.63 -2.08
C TYR A 61 9.64 11.25 -3.39
N LEU A 62 10.44 10.51 -4.18
CA LEU A 62 10.91 10.92 -5.50
C LEU A 62 9.78 10.98 -6.53
N VAL A 63 8.84 10.04 -6.47
CA VAL A 63 7.63 10.02 -7.31
C VAL A 63 6.80 11.28 -7.09
N LEU A 64 6.59 11.69 -5.84
CA LEU A 64 5.88 12.93 -5.52
C LEU A 64 6.69 14.16 -5.94
N TRP A 65 7.99 14.18 -5.65
CA TRP A 65 8.87 15.28 -6.03
C TRP A 65 8.87 15.54 -7.54
N SER A 66 8.89 14.49 -8.37
CA SER A 66 8.90 14.64 -9.84
C SER A 66 7.61 15.23 -10.42
N ARG A 67 6.56 15.41 -9.61
CA ARG A 67 5.24 15.93 -10.00
C ARG A 67 4.92 17.26 -9.32
N LEU A 68 5.36 17.40 -8.07
CA LEU A 68 5.06 18.54 -7.21
C LEU A 68 6.19 19.57 -7.12
N GLY A 69 7.42 19.17 -7.46
CA GLY A 69 8.61 19.96 -7.17
C GLY A 69 8.94 19.92 -5.67
N LYS A 70 9.34 21.07 -5.11
CA LYS A 70 9.72 21.17 -3.70
C LYS A 70 8.47 21.02 -2.81
N TYR A 71 8.41 19.95 -2.03
CA TYR A 71 7.39 19.74 -0.99
C TYR A 71 8.04 19.20 0.28
N PHE A 72 7.30 19.19 1.40
CA PHE A 72 7.79 18.62 2.65
C PHE A 72 7.31 17.17 2.81
N PRO A 73 8.22 16.18 2.88
CA PRO A 73 7.85 14.77 3.07
C PRO A 73 6.95 14.50 4.28
N ALA A 74 7.11 15.31 5.35
CA ALA A 74 6.28 15.20 6.54
C ALA A 74 4.77 15.40 6.26
N GLU A 75 4.41 16.22 5.27
CA GLU A 75 3.01 16.42 4.87
C GLU A 75 2.41 15.14 4.26
N PHE A 76 3.19 14.43 3.45
CA PHE A 76 2.82 13.11 2.94
C PHE A 76 2.71 12.07 4.08
N ASP A 77 3.68 12.06 5.00
CA ASP A 77 3.66 11.15 6.14
C ASP A 77 2.44 11.40 7.06
N ARG A 78 1.99 12.67 7.21
CA ARG A 78 0.76 13.00 7.93
C ARG A 78 -0.47 12.40 7.24
N LEU A 79 -0.58 12.54 5.92
CA LEU A 79 -1.65 11.91 5.14
C LEU A 79 -1.66 10.38 5.28
N ALA A 80 -0.49 9.75 5.49
CA ALA A 80 -0.37 8.31 5.63
C ALA A 80 -0.58 7.79 7.06
N TYR A 81 -0.21 8.56 8.09
CA TYR A 81 -0.06 8.03 9.45
C TYR A 81 -0.68 8.88 10.57
N ASN A 82 -0.95 10.19 10.35
CA ASN A 82 -1.56 11.02 11.39
C ASN A 82 -3.05 10.68 11.54
N PRO A 83 -3.54 10.21 12.71
CA PRO A 83 -4.93 9.77 12.85
C PRO A 83 -6.00 10.81 12.47
N ALA A 84 -5.74 12.09 12.68
CA ALA A 84 -6.69 13.17 12.39
C ALA A 84 -6.71 13.58 10.90
N GLN A 85 -5.60 13.38 10.18
CA GLN A 85 -5.43 13.80 8.78
C GLN A 85 -5.32 12.62 7.81
N ARG A 86 -5.38 11.38 8.32
CA ARG A 86 -5.11 10.18 7.53
C ARG A 86 -6.08 10.07 6.37
N ARG A 87 -5.54 10.03 5.15
CA ARG A 87 -6.26 9.80 3.88
C ARG A 87 -5.58 8.76 3.00
N ILE A 88 -4.43 8.23 3.42
CA ILE A 88 -3.63 7.24 2.72
C ILE A 88 -3.39 6.06 3.67
N PHE A 89 -3.37 4.85 3.12
CA PHE A 89 -2.97 3.65 3.85
C PHE A 89 -1.93 2.85 3.06
N GLU A 90 -1.22 1.98 3.78
CA GLU A 90 -0.36 0.99 3.14
C GLU A 90 -1.16 -0.25 2.79
N GLY A 91 -1.01 -0.76 1.57
CA GLY A 91 -1.65 -1.98 1.13
C GLY A 91 -0.84 -2.72 0.06
N TRP A 92 -1.38 -3.86 -0.37
CA TRP A 92 -0.86 -4.61 -1.50
C TRP A 92 -1.68 -4.28 -2.75
N GLN A 93 -0.99 -3.82 -3.79
CA GLN A 93 -1.50 -3.80 -5.16
C GLN A 93 -0.58 -4.74 -5.98
N HIS A 94 -0.02 -4.28 -7.09
CA HIS A 94 1.06 -4.99 -7.78
C HIS A 94 2.33 -5.17 -6.91
N ALA A 95 2.48 -4.33 -5.87
CA ALA A 95 3.53 -4.36 -4.87
C ALA A 95 3.02 -3.75 -3.55
N ALA A 96 3.89 -3.61 -2.55
CA ALA A 96 3.59 -2.79 -1.38
C ALA A 96 3.46 -1.32 -1.82
N CYS A 97 2.32 -0.70 -1.54
CA CYS A 97 2.01 0.64 -2.02
C CYS A 97 1.39 1.50 -0.91
N TYR A 98 1.55 2.82 -1.06
CA TYR A 98 0.64 3.81 -0.49
C TYR A 98 -0.57 3.97 -1.39
N ILE A 99 -1.77 3.92 -0.82
CA ILE A 99 -3.05 3.87 -1.53
C ILE A 99 -4.04 4.86 -0.88
N PRO A 100 -4.85 5.61 -1.65
CA PRO A 100 -5.95 6.40 -1.11
C PRO A 100 -6.91 5.55 -0.25
N LEU A 101 -7.34 6.07 0.91
CA LEU A 101 -8.20 5.33 1.84
C LEU A 101 -9.61 5.03 1.29
N ASP A 102 -10.09 5.78 0.30
CA ASP A 102 -11.34 5.46 -0.40
C ASP A 102 -11.25 4.15 -1.22
N GLU A 103 -10.04 3.65 -1.48
CA GLU A 103 -9.80 2.34 -2.10
C GLU A 103 -9.92 1.16 -1.12
N HIS A 104 -9.99 1.41 0.19
CA HIS A 104 -9.96 0.35 1.21
C HIS A 104 -11.10 -0.67 1.02
N ARG A 105 -12.33 -0.22 0.73
CA ARG A 105 -13.47 -1.14 0.53
C ARG A 105 -13.24 -2.14 -0.60
N TYR A 106 -12.53 -1.72 -1.65
CA TYR A 106 -12.25 -2.55 -2.81
C TYR A 106 -11.19 -3.63 -2.56
N GLN A 107 -10.43 -3.51 -1.46
CA GLN A 107 -9.50 -4.54 -0.99
C GLN A 107 -10.19 -5.65 -0.18
N ARG A 108 -11.37 -5.37 0.41
CA ARG A 108 -12.06 -6.31 1.32
C ARG A 108 -12.41 -7.67 0.70
N PRO A 109 -12.85 -7.79 -0.57
CA PRO A 109 -13.08 -9.10 -1.18
C PRO A 109 -11.81 -9.96 -1.23
N LEU A 110 -10.64 -9.35 -1.47
CA LEU A 110 -9.36 -10.06 -1.47
C LEU A 110 -8.98 -10.48 -0.05
N MET A 111 -9.11 -9.59 0.93
CA MET A 111 -8.87 -9.89 2.35
C MET A 111 -9.75 -11.07 2.83
N ARG A 112 -11.05 -11.05 2.50
CA ARG A 112 -11.99 -12.14 2.80
C ARG A 112 -11.58 -13.45 2.13
N ARG A 113 -11.18 -13.41 0.85
CA ARG A 113 -10.70 -14.58 0.12
C ARG A 113 -9.45 -15.16 0.77
N LEU A 114 -8.46 -14.33 1.09
CA LEU A 114 -7.20 -14.76 1.71
C LEU A 114 -7.42 -15.35 3.10
N ARG A 115 -8.40 -14.83 3.86
CA ARG A 115 -8.80 -15.40 5.14
C ARG A 115 -9.42 -16.79 4.99
N ALA A 116 -10.32 -16.97 4.01
CA ALA A 116 -10.99 -18.24 3.79
C ALA A 116 -10.06 -19.29 3.13
N GLN A 117 -9.16 -18.84 2.26
CA GLN A 117 -8.27 -19.67 1.47
C GLN A 117 -6.88 -19.03 1.44
N PRO A 118 -6.06 -19.24 2.48
CA PRO A 118 -4.71 -18.72 2.51
C PRO A 118 -3.87 -19.32 1.37
N GLY A 119 -2.93 -18.54 0.85
CA GLY A 119 -2.01 -19.02 -0.18
C GLY A 119 -1.17 -20.21 0.30
N GLU A 120 -0.73 -21.05 -0.63
CA GLU A 120 0.00 -22.29 -0.37
C GLU A 120 1.20 -22.09 0.57
N HIS A 121 1.98 -21.02 0.35
CA HIS A 121 3.16 -20.73 1.17
C HIS A 121 2.80 -20.48 2.64
N PHE A 122 1.72 -19.73 2.91
CA PHE A 122 1.27 -19.50 4.28
C PHE A 122 0.66 -20.76 4.89
N ARG A 123 -0.08 -21.55 4.11
CA ARG A 123 -0.61 -22.84 4.57
C ARG A 123 0.51 -23.79 5.00
N HIS A 124 1.59 -23.86 4.23
CA HIS A 124 2.75 -24.67 4.57
C HIS A 124 3.43 -24.15 5.84
N TRP A 125 3.67 -22.84 5.93
CA TRP A 125 4.23 -22.21 7.12
C TRP A 125 3.37 -22.47 8.37
N LEU A 126 2.04 -22.34 8.26
CA LEU A 126 1.12 -22.54 9.40
C LEU A 126 1.13 -24.01 9.90
N ALA A 127 1.38 -24.97 9.00
CA ALA A 127 1.46 -26.39 9.35
C ALA A 127 2.77 -26.78 10.07
N GLU A 128 3.79 -25.92 10.08
CA GLU A 128 5.02 -26.18 10.85
C GLU A 128 4.74 -26.09 12.36
N PRO A 129 5.40 -26.93 13.19
CA PRO A 129 5.17 -26.96 14.63
C PRO A 129 5.34 -25.59 15.30
N GLY A 130 4.30 -25.15 16.03
CA GLY A 130 4.30 -23.93 16.81
C GLY A 130 3.93 -22.65 16.04
N ASN A 131 3.89 -22.66 14.71
CA ASN A 131 3.58 -21.45 13.94
C ASN A 131 2.13 -20.99 14.08
N GLU A 132 1.17 -21.92 14.26
CA GLU A 132 -0.22 -21.57 14.60
C GLU A 132 -0.34 -20.83 15.94
N ALA A 133 0.39 -21.29 16.97
CA ALA A 133 0.44 -20.60 18.25
C ALA A 133 1.08 -19.21 18.13
N VAL A 134 2.15 -19.07 17.33
CA VAL A 134 2.77 -17.77 17.02
C VAL A 134 1.80 -16.85 16.29
N PHE A 135 1.05 -17.36 15.32
CA PHE A 135 0.05 -16.59 14.57
C PHE A 135 -0.95 -15.92 15.51
N HIS A 136 -1.58 -16.70 16.39
CA HIS A 136 -2.52 -16.16 17.37
C HIS A 136 -1.86 -15.25 18.41
N ALA A 137 -0.70 -15.63 18.95
CA ALA A 137 0.00 -14.85 19.97
C ALA A 137 0.42 -13.46 19.46
N VAL A 138 0.77 -13.31 18.18
CA VAL A 138 1.10 -12.01 17.58
C VAL A 138 -0.09 -11.06 17.65
N LEU A 139 -1.27 -11.51 17.24
CA LEU A 139 -2.48 -10.69 17.27
C LEU A 139 -2.90 -10.35 18.71
N ASP A 140 -2.80 -11.32 19.63
CA ASP A 140 -3.16 -11.11 21.03
C ASP A 140 -2.26 -10.11 21.74
N ARG A 141 -0.95 -10.12 21.43
CA ARG A 141 -0.03 -9.07 21.91
C ARG A 141 -0.39 -7.69 21.39
N ILE A 142 -0.74 -7.55 20.11
CA ILE A 142 -1.16 -6.24 19.57
C ILE A 142 -2.48 -5.77 20.22
N ARG A 143 -3.39 -6.69 20.52
CA ARG A 143 -4.62 -6.36 21.27
C ARG A 143 -4.31 -5.82 22.66
N SER A 144 -3.40 -6.42 23.40
CA SER A 144 -3.10 -6.06 24.80
C SER A 144 -2.10 -4.92 24.95
N GLU A 145 -1.04 -4.87 24.13
CA GLU A 145 0.09 -3.95 24.26
C GLU A 145 -0.05 -2.72 23.35
N GLY A 146 -0.91 -2.78 22.33
CA GLY A 146 -1.02 -1.74 21.30
C GLY A 146 -0.17 -2.04 20.08
N ALA A 147 0.20 -0.98 19.34
CA ALA A 147 0.92 -1.11 18.08
C ALA A 147 2.34 -1.66 18.29
N LEU A 148 2.73 -2.67 17.50
CA LEU A 148 4.03 -3.37 17.60
C LEU A 148 4.70 -3.54 16.24
N ARG A 149 6.04 -3.66 16.23
CA ARG A 149 6.84 -3.99 15.04
C ARG A 149 7.34 -5.42 15.13
N ALA A 150 7.78 -5.96 14.00
CA ALA A 150 8.47 -7.26 13.96
C ALA A 150 9.75 -7.35 14.82
N ALA A 151 10.32 -6.21 15.24
CA ALA A 151 11.45 -6.15 16.15
C ALA A 151 11.07 -6.43 17.62
N ASP A 152 9.81 -6.15 18.00
CA ASP A 152 9.32 -6.26 19.37
C ASP A 152 8.88 -7.71 19.72
N PHE A 153 9.10 -8.65 18.79
CA PHE A 153 8.92 -10.09 18.96
C PHE A 153 10.30 -10.76 19.01
N GLU A 154 10.66 -11.25 20.19
CA GLU A 154 11.90 -11.99 20.40
C GLU A 154 11.93 -13.29 19.59
N TYR A 155 13.13 -13.67 19.15
CA TYR A 155 13.34 -14.90 18.41
C TYR A 155 14.65 -15.55 18.86
N ASN A 156 14.52 -16.70 19.52
CA ASN A 156 15.64 -17.46 20.08
C ASN A 156 16.08 -18.63 19.18
N GLY A 157 15.64 -18.64 17.91
CA GLY A 157 16.01 -19.68 16.94
C GLY A 157 17.31 -19.39 16.19
N PRO A 158 17.68 -20.24 15.20
CA PRO A 158 18.92 -20.09 14.44
C PRO A 158 19.01 -18.77 13.68
N LYS A 159 20.23 -18.27 13.45
CA LYS A 159 20.44 -17.07 12.62
C LYS A 159 19.85 -17.26 11.22
N ARG A 160 19.05 -16.28 10.79
CA ARG A 160 18.37 -16.26 9.50
C ARG A 160 19.17 -15.45 8.48
N GLY A 161 19.25 -15.94 7.23
CA GLY A 161 20.24 -15.49 6.25
C GLY A 161 19.69 -14.80 5.00
N SER A 162 18.62 -15.34 4.41
CA SER A 162 18.01 -14.76 3.20
C SER A 162 17.08 -13.60 3.54
N TRP A 163 16.94 -12.63 2.62
CA TRP A 163 15.97 -11.54 2.77
C TRP A 163 14.51 -12.04 2.91
N TRP A 164 14.24 -13.25 2.41
CA TRP A 164 12.95 -13.94 2.49
C TRP A 164 12.81 -14.88 3.70
N ASP A 165 13.88 -15.08 4.48
CA ASP A 165 13.89 -15.94 5.67
C ASP A 165 13.40 -15.13 6.89
N TRP A 166 12.10 -14.86 6.91
CA TRP A 166 11.45 -14.02 7.93
C TRP A 166 11.15 -14.79 9.20
N LYS A 167 11.51 -14.21 10.36
CA LYS A 167 11.07 -14.65 11.71
C LYS A 167 9.59 -15.10 11.69
N PRO A 168 9.18 -16.16 12.43
CA PRO A 168 7.79 -16.61 12.44
C PRO A 168 6.80 -15.47 12.77
N ALA A 169 7.15 -14.61 13.73
CA ALA A 169 6.33 -13.44 14.08
C ALA A 169 6.15 -12.46 12.90
N LYS A 170 7.16 -12.27 12.05
CA LYS A 170 7.04 -11.42 10.86
C LYS A 170 6.10 -12.03 9.82
N THR A 171 6.16 -13.35 9.60
CA THR A 171 5.21 -14.04 8.72
C THR A 171 3.77 -13.91 9.22
N ALA A 172 3.56 -14.06 10.52
CA ALA A 172 2.26 -13.85 11.15
C ALA A 172 1.76 -12.40 11.00
N LEU A 173 2.60 -11.40 11.27
CA LEU A 173 2.27 -9.97 11.09
C LEU A 173 1.86 -9.66 9.64
N GLU A 174 2.65 -10.12 8.66
CA GLU A 174 2.38 -9.91 7.24
C GLU A 174 1.09 -10.61 6.79
N HIS A 175 0.77 -11.79 7.35
CA HIS A 175 -0.47 -12.47 7.03
C HIS A 175 -1.68 -11.78 7.65
N HIS A 176 -1.63 -11.39 8.93
CA HIS A 176 -2.70 -10.59 9.55
C HIS A 176 -2.95 -9.27 8.83
N PHE A 177 -1.89 -8.60 8.37
CA PHE A 177 -1.99 -7.45 7.49
C PHE A 177 -2.68 -7.79 6.15
N ALA A 178 -2.29 -8.89 5.50
CA ALA A 178 -2.87 -9.31 4.22
C ALA A 178 -4.36 -9.68 4.31
N ILE A 179 -4.82 -10.25 5.43
CA ILE A 179 -6.24 -10.60 5.65
C ILE A 179 -7.06 -9.49 6.31
N GLY A 180 -6.44 -8.32 6.57
CA GLY A 180 -7.09 -7.13 7.10
C GLY A 180 -7.37 -7.13 8.61
N ASP A 181 -6.73 -8.01 9.39
CA ASP A 181 -6.78 -7.92 10.86
C ASP A 181 -5.92 -6.76 11.39
N LEU A 182 -4.82 -6.47 10.68
CA LEU A 182 -3.89 -5.40 11.04
C LEU A 182 -3.76 -4.38 9.91
N MET A 183 -3.46 -3.15 10.28
CA MET A 183 -3.01 -2.07 9.39
C MET A 183 -1.68 -1.50 9.89
N ILE A 184 -1.01 -0.74 9.01
CA ILE A 184 0.22 -0.04 9.38
C ILE A 184 -0.13 1.30 10.00
N SER A 185 0.11 1.47 11.29
CA SER A 185 -0.17 2.72 12.00
C SER A 185 0.85 3.80 11.65
N GLU A 186 2.13 3.41 11.56
CA GLU A 186 3.26 4.27 11.20
C GLU A 186 4.47 3.45 10.72
N ARG A 187 5.56 4.15 10.39
CA ARG A 187 6.88 3.55 10.16
C ARG A 187 7.94 4.16 11.06
N VAL A 188 8.65 3.32 11.80
CA VAL A 188 9.80 3.71 12.61
C VAL A 188 11.07 3.14 11.99
N ASN A 189 12.00 3.99 11.56
CA ASN A 189 13.19 3.58 10.81
C ASN A 189 12.84 2.68 9.61
N PHE A 190 11.73 3.01 8.94
CA PHE A 190 11.15 2.26 7.83
C PHE A 190 10.63 0.84 8.16
N GLN A 191 10.62 0.45 9.43
CA GLN A 191 9.92 -0.74 9.90
C GLN A 191 8.45 -0.41 10.09
N ARG A 192 7.58 -1.28 9.56
CA ARG A 192 6.13 -1.22 9.79
C ARG A 192 5.84 -1.40 11.29
N VAL A 193 5.05 -0.47 11.83
CA VAL A 193 4.35 -0.65 13.10
C VAL A 193 2.94 -1.11 12.77
N TYR A 194 2.54 -2.28 13.26
CA TYR A 194 1.25 -2.91 13.00
C TYR A 194 0.34 -2.65 14.20
N ASP A 195 -0.90 -2.27 13.94
CA ASP A 195 -1.96 -2.17 14.93
C ASP A 195 -3.28 -2.68 14.35
N LEU A 196 -4.27 -2.89 15.21
CA LEU A 196 -5.59 -3.39 14.80
C LEU A 196 -6.24 -2.47 13.78
N THR A 197 -6.82 -3.06 12.73
CA THR A 197 -7.52 -2.30 11.69
C THR A 197 -8.55 -1.33 12.28
N GLU A 198 -9.32 -1.73 13.29
CA GLU A 198 -10.32 -0.87 13.93
C GLU A 198 -9.75 0.32 14.72
N ARG A 199 -8.47 0.29 15.12
CA ARG A 199 -7.79 1.41 15.79
C ARG A 199 -7.17 2.38 14.79
N VAL A 200 -6.88 1.90 13.58
CA VAL A 200 -6.11 2.61 12.57
C VAL A 200 -6.99 3.21 11.48
N LEU A 201 -8.05 2.50 11.07
CA LEU A 201 -8.92 2.89 9.98
C LEU A 201 -9.84 4.03 10.43
N PRO A 202 -9.79 5.20 9.77
CA PRO A 202 -10.68 6.30 10.12
C PRO A 202 -12.17 5.95 9.93
N ALA A 203 -13.02 6.45 10.83
CA ALA A 203 -14.46 6.12 10.83
C ALA A 203 -15.23 6.60 9.58
N TRP A 204 -14.66 7.53 8.80
CA TRP A 204 -15.28 8.02 7.56
C TRP A 204 -15.08 7.05 6.38
N VAL A 205 -14.17 6.08 6.50
CA VAL A 205 -13.85 5.15 5.43
C VAL A 205 -14.98 4.14 5.27
N ASP A 206 -15.51 4.02 4.06
CA ASP A 206 -16.51 3.01 3.76
C ASP A 206 -15.91 1.61 3.91
N THR A 207 -16.57 0.77 4.71
CA THR A 207 -16.20 -0.62 4.90
C THR A 207 -17.21 -1.59 4.31
N CYS A 208 -18.22 -1.15 3.55
CA CYS A 208 -19.14 -2.05 2.86
C CYS A 208 -18.41 -2.82 1.76
N GLU A 209 -18.55 -4.15 1.72
CA GLU A 209 -17.92 -4.95 0.65
C GLU A 209 -18.60 -4.61 -0.68
N PRO A 210 -17.85 -4.18 -1.73
CA PRO A 210 -18.42 -3.93 -3.04
C PRO A 210 -18.84 -5.23 -3.71
N THR A 211 -19.78 -5.13 -4.65
CA THR A 211 -19.98 -6.21 -5.62
C THR A 211 -18.75 -6.34 -6.52
N THR A 212 -18.60 -7.50 -7.17
CA THR A 212 -17.55 -7.72 -8.18
C THR A 212 -17.59 -6.65 -9.28
N GLU A 213 -18.79 -6.29 -9.75
CA GLU A 213 -18.98 -5.31 -10.81
C GLU A 213 -18.59 -3.89 -10.37
N GLU A 214 -18.94 -3.48 -9.15
CA GLU A 214 -18.51 -2.19 -8.59
C GLU A 214 -17.00 -2.09 -8.47
N ARG A 215 -16.34 -3.15 -8.00
CA ARG A 215 -14.89 -3.21 -7.88
C ARG A 215 -14.20 -3.16 -9.24
N ASP A 216 -14.62 -4.01 -10.17
CA ASP A 216 -13.96 -4.12 -11.46
C ASP A 216 -14.13 -2.82 -12.25
N ARG A 217 -15.33 -2.22 -12.23
CA ARG A 217 -15.56 -0.89 -12.81
C ARG A 217 -14.64 0.15 -12.18
N ARG A 218 -14.56 0.21 -10.84
CA ARG A 218 -13.69 1.16 -10.14
C ARG A 218 -12.24 1.04 -10.58
N TRP A 219 -11.68 -0.17 -10.58
CA TRP A 219 -10.28 -0.39 -10.93
C TRP A 219 -9.97 -0.16 -12.40
N ILE A 220 -10.90 -0.48 -13.31
CA ILE A 220 -10.77 -0.14 -14.73
C ILE A 220 -10.76 1.38 -14.91
N ASP A 221 -11.69 2.09 -14.26
CA ASP A 221 -11.77 3.56 -14.34
C ASP A 221 -10.49 4.20 -13.79
N ASP A 222 -9.98 3.73 -12.66
CA ASP A 222 -8.75 4.25 -12.04
C ASP A 222 -7.52 3.92 -12.89
N ALA A 223 -7.44 2.72 -13.47
CA ALA A 223 -6.37 2.35 -14.41
C ALA A 223 -6.38 3.26 -15.64
N ALA A 224 -7.56 3.49 -16.24
CA ALA A 224 -7.70 4.40 -17.38
C ALA A 224 -7.32 5.84 -17.02
N ARG A 225 -7.72 6.33 -15.84
CA ARG A 225 -7.37 7.68 -15.37
C ARG A 225 -5.90 7.86 -15.03
N SER A 226 -5.27 6.83 -14.46
CA SER A 226 -3.88 6.91 -13.98
C SER A 226 -2.87 6.63 -15.09
N LEU A 227 -3.13 5.63 -15.92
CA LEU A 227 -2.23 5.15 -16.97
C LEU A 227 -2.53 5.76 -18.35
N GLY A 228 -3.76 6.25 -18.56
CA GLY A 228 -4.24 6.82 -19.81
C GLY A 228 -4.56 5.78 -20.89
N VAL A 229 -3.71 4.76 -21.03
CA VAL A 229 -3.86 3.69 -22.03
C VAL A 229 -3.54 2.36 -21.35
N CYS A 230 -4.45 1.40 -21.45
CA CYS A 230 -4.27 0.05 -20.93
C CYS A 230 -4.89 -0.97 -21.89
N GLU A 231 -4.41 -2.23 -21.85
CA GLU A 231 -5.14 -3.32 -22.49
C GLU A 231 -6.41 -3.61 -21.67
N PRO A 232 -7.55 -3.90 -22.31
CA PRO A 232 -8.75 -4.34 -21.59
C PRO A 232 -8.48 -5.65 -20.87
N LEU A 233 -9.10 -5.82 -19.69
CA LEU A 233 -9.05 -7.03 -18.87
C LEU A 233 -9.67 -8.24 -19.57
#